data_AF-A0A3B5M1K5-F1
#
_entry.id   AF-A0A3B5M1K5-F1
#
_cell.length_a   1.000
_cell.length_b   1.000
_cell.length_c   1.000
_cell.angle_alpha   90.00
_cell.angle_beta   90.00
_cell.angle_gamma   90.00
#
_symmetry.space_group_name_H-M   'P 1'
#
loop_
_entity.id
_entity.type
_entity.pdbx_description
1 polymer ?
#
loop_
_entity_poly.entity_id
_entity_poly.type
_entity_poly.pdbx_seq_one_letter_code
_entity_poly.pdbx_strand_id
1 'polypeptide(L)'
;MFLEIVSESEAIDVVKKLKNKKSKDCNDIDIAIMKEIIYSIIKHLTCICNRSFLTGTFPDKMKIAKVFPVHKSSDKVMPSSFFLLQRFFLRVDGVLIRINDTRVYYEDGKDYMLREFSTRENTITELKNIPAAFYTDPNEIAQHLTLRVTKCEKLELPVMHREPSVSEAI
;
A
#
# COMPACT_ATOMS: atom_id res chain seq x y z
N MET A 1 10.90 19.23 11.29
CA MET A 1 10.60 18.08 12.17
C MET A 1 11.89 17.27 12.25
N PHE A 2 12.63 17.39 13.36
CA PHE A 2 13.86 16.61 13.54
C PHE A 2 13.46 15.24 14.06
N LEU A 3 13.57 14.22 13.21
CA LEU A 3 13.39 12.83 13.63
C LEU A 3 14.63 12.45 14.44
N GLU A 4 14.41 11.92 15.65
CA GLU A 4 15.49 11.40 16.48
C GLU A 4 16.11 10.16 15.81
N ILE A 5 17.40 9.93 16.10
CA ILE A 5 18.13 8.78 15.58
C ILE A 5 17.52 7.48 16.14
N VAL A 6 17.25 6.53 15.27
CA VAL A 6 16.75 5.21 15.66
C VAL A 6 17.87 4.43 16.33
N SER A 7 17.57 3.87 17.50
CA SER A 7 18.45 2.96 18.22
C SER A 7 18.21 1.49 17.82
N GLU A 8 19.23 0.64 17.96
CA GLU A 8 19.10 -0.78 17.59
C GLU A 8 18.06 -1.53 18.44
N SER A 9 17.96 -1.21 19.74
CA SER A 9 16.95 -1.79 20.64
C SER A 9 15.53 -1.43 20.20
N GLU A 10 15.30 -0.18 19.83
CA GLU A 10 13.98 0.29 19.37
C GLU A 10 13.57 -0.40 18.06
N ALA A 11 14.50 -0.53 17.11
CA ALA A 11 14.24 -1.22 15.86
C ALA A 11 13.94 -2.72 16.07
N ILE A 12 14.60 -3.38 17.02
CA ILE A 12 14.29 -4.77 17.40
C ILE A 12 12.88 -4.87 17.98
N ASP A 13 12.49 -3.97 18.88
CA ASP A 13 11.18 -3.99 19.50
C ASP A 13 10.06 -3.76 18.49
N VAL A 14 10.26 -2.86 17.53
CA VAL A 14 9.31 -2.62 16.43
C VAL A 14 9.14 -3.88 15.58
N VAL A 15 10.24 -4.53 15.18
CA VAL A 15 10.19 -5.75 14.36
C VAL A 15 9.53 -6.91 15.11
N LYS A 16 9.80 -7.07 16.40
CA LYS A 16 9.16 -8.10 17.24
C LYS A 16 7.66 -7.87 17.40
N LYS A 17 7.20 -6.61 17.46
CA LYS A 17 5.78 -6.23 17.52
C LYS A 17 5.00 -6.52 16.23
N LEU A 18 5.67 -6.77 15.10
CA LEU A 18 5.00 -7.10 13.85
C LEU A 18 4.23 -8.43 13.98
N LYS A 19 2.99 -8.48 13.50
CA LYS A 19 2.19 -9.72 13.54
C LYS A 19 2.71 -10.74 12.55
N ASN A 20 2.74 -12.01 12.96
CA ASN A 20 3.08 -13.10 12.04
C ASN A 20 1.94 -13.30 11.04
N LYS A 21 2.19 -12.91 9.79
CA LYS A 21 1.24 -13.07 8.68
C LYS A 21 1.80 -14.10 7.69
N LYS A 22 0.91 -14.83 7.02
CA LYS A 22 1.27 -15.79 5.94
C LYS A 22 1.73 -15.09 4.64
N SER A 23 1.67 -13.76 4.58
CA SER A 23 2.13 -12.98 3.42
C SER A 23 3.66 -13.02 3.34
N LYS A 24 4.17 -13.39 2.16
CA LYS A 24 5.60 -13.36 1.84
C LYS A 24 5.98 -12.08 1.09
N ASP A 25 7.23 -11.66 1.17
CA ASP A 25 7.76 -10.52 0.41
C ASP A 25 8.03 -10.87 -1.08
N CYS A 26 8.67 -9.94 -1.82
CA CYS A 26 9.02 -10.14 -3.22
C CYS A 26 10.07 -11.25 -3.47
N ASN A 27 10.78 -11.69 -2.44
CA ASN A 27 11.77 -12.77 -2.47
C ASN A 27 11.27 -14.03 -1.74
N ASP A 28 9.96 -14.12 -1.48
CA ASP A 28 9.30 -15.20 -0.76
C ASP A 28 9.75 -15.42 0.70
N ILE A 29 10.28 -14.37 1.33
CA ILE A 29 10.64 -14.34 2.75
C ILE A 29 9.41 -13.98 3.58
N ASP A 30 9.17 -14.74 4.64
CA ASP A 30 8.10 -14.46 5.60
C ASP A 30 8.61 -13.63 6.80
N ILE A 31 7.66 -13.06 7.54
CA ILE A 31 7.97 -12.25 8.72
C ILE A 31 8.55 -13.11 9.87
N ALA A 32 8.35 -14.43 9.86
CA ALA A 32 8.90 -15.33 10.86
C ALA A 32 10.41 -15.47 10.68
N ILE A 33 10.87 -15.77 9.47
CA ILE A 33 12.29 -15.79 9.10
C ILE A 33 12.93 -14.43 9.35
N MET A 34 12.24 -13.34 9.01
CA MET A 34 12.74 -11.97 9.25
C MET A 34 13.02 -11.69 10.73
N LYS A 35 12.19 -12.23 11.65
CA LYS A 35 12.38 -12.09 13.09
C LYS A 35 13.53 -12.93 13.63
N GLU A 36 13.87 -14.04 12.98
CA GLU A 36 15.00 -14.89 13.38
C GLU A 36 16.33 -14.26 12.97
N ILE A 37 16.40 -13.70 11.76
CA ILE A 37 17.63 -13.08 11.24
C ILE A 37 17.83 -11.63 11.71
N ILE A 38 16.89 -11.07 12.49
CA ILE A 38 16.87 -9.65 12.88
C ILE A 38 18.20 -9.20 13.51
N TYR A 39 18.79 -10.04 14.38
CA TYR A 39 20.03 -9.74 15.09
C TYR A 39 21.23 -9.56 14.15
N SER A 40 21.22 -10.20 12.98
CA SER A 40 22.29 -10.06 11.97
C SER A 40 22.08 -8.86 11.05
N ILE A 41 20.83 -8.45 10.83
CA ILE A 41 20.49 -7.37 9.89
C ILE A 41 20.28 -6.01 10.57
N ILE A 42 20.09 -5.98 11.89
CA ILE A 42 19.69 -4.78 12.63
C ILE A 42 20.63 -3.59 12.44
N LYS A 43 21.94 -3.83 12.47
CA LYS A 43 22.96 -2.80 12.28
C LYS A 43 22.82 -2.09 10.92
N HIS A 44 22.55 -2.87 9.87
CA HIS A 44 22.34 -2.36 8.52
C HIS A 44 20.98 -1.67 8.41
N LEU A 45 19.94 -2.24 9.01
CA LEU A 45 18.58 -1.68 9.03
C LEU A 45 18.55 -0.30 9.70
N THR A 46 19.13 -0.17 10.89
CA THR A 46 19.22 1.10 11.63
C THR A 46 19.99 2.16 10.84
N CYS A 47 21.09 1.78 10.17
CA CYS A 47 21.84 2.68 9.30
C CYS A 47 20.98 3.18 8.11
N ILE A 48 20.20 2.29 7.49
CA ILE A 48 19.30 2.65 6.39
C ILE A 48 18.18 3.57 6.89
N CYS A 49 17.52 3.24 8.00
CA CYS A 49 16.46 4.05 8.59
C CYS A 49 16.96 5.46 8.92
N ASN A 50 18.09 5.58 9.61
CA ASN A 50 18.67 6.88 9.97
C ASN A 50 19.07 7.68 8.73
N ARG A 51 19.63 7.04 7.69
CA ARG A 51 19.90 7.74 6.42
C ARG A 51 18.63 8.19 5.72
N SER A 52 17.61 7.34 5.62
CA SER A 52 16.34 7.69 4.99
C SER A 52 15.59 8.81 5.73
N PHE A 53 15.67 8.86 7.06
CA PHE A 53 15.09 9.96 7.85
C PHE A 53 15.84 11.27 7.71
N LEU A 54 17.17 11.23 7.56
CA LEU A 54 18.00 12.41 7.33
C LEU A 54 17.87 12.96 5.90
N THR A 55 17.87 12.10 4.89
CA THR A 55 17.83 12.51 3.48
C THR A 55 16.42 12.69 2.92
N GLY A 56 15.41 12.19 3.63
CA GLY A 56 14.02 12.16 3.14
C GLY A 56 13.83 11.27 1.90
N THR A 57 14.84 10.46 1.54
CA THR A 57 14.83 9.61 0.34
C THR A 57 14.86 8.14 0.72
N PHE A 58 13.90 7.40 0.17
CA PHE A 58 13.81 5.94 0.31
C PHE A 58 14.31 5.26 -0.97
N PRO A 59 15.11 4.18 -0.88
CA PRO A 59 15.58 3.43 -2.03
C PRO A 59 14.42 2.92 -2.90
N ASP A 60 14.55 2.95 -4.22
CA ASP A 60 13.46 2.55 -5.12
C ASP A 60 13.04 1.09 -4.94
N LYS A 61 14.00 0.20 -4.63
CA LYS A 61 13.72 -1.22 -4.33
C LYS A 61 12.87 -1.41 -3.06
N MET A 62 12.89 -0.45 -2.12
CA MET A 62 12.08 -0.49 -0.90
C MET A 62 10.64 -0.03 -1.15
N LYS A 63 10.37 0.62 -2.29
CA LYS A 63 9.02 1.07 -2.70
C LYS A 63 8.23 -0.03 -3.41
N ILE A 64 8.83 -1.20 -3.63
CA ILE A 64 8.19 -2.34 -4.31
C ILE A 64 7.19 -2.99 -3.35
N ALA A 65 5.92 -3.01 -3.72
CA ALA A 65 4.86 -3.71 -2.99
C ALA A 65 4.42 -4.95 -3.77
N LYS A 66 4.38 -6.12 -3.12
CA LYS A 66 3.83 -7.35 -3.69
C LYS A 66 2.30 -7.28 -3.64
N VAL A 67 1.66 -7.20 -4.81
CA VAL A 67 0.20 -7.21 -4.92
C VAL A 67 -0.27 -8.65 -4.95
N PHE A 68 -0.88 -9.11 -3.86
CA PHE A 68 -1.63 -10.35 -3.85
C PHE A 68 -3.13 -10.03 -4.00
N PRO A 69 -3.85 -10.66 -4.95
CA PRO A 69 -5.29 -10.51 -5.05
C PRO A 69 -5.93 -11.07 -3.78
N VAL A 70 -6.43 -10.18 -2.91
CA VAL A 70 -7.21 -10.58 -1.74
C VAL A 70 -8.64 -10.77 -2.20
N HIS A 71 -9.07 -12.04 -2.30
CA HIS A 71 -10.48 -12.35 -2.52
C HIS A 71 -11.28 -11.92 -1.28
N LYS A 72 -12.05 -10.83 -1.42
CA LYS A 72 -13.09 -10.46 -0.44
C LYS A 72 -14.29 -11.37 -0.69
N SER A 73 -14.59 -12.21 0.29
CA SER A 73 -15.80 -13.06 0.36
C SER A 73 -17.03 -12.20 0.64
N SER A 74 -17.46 -11.44 -0.37
CA SER A 74 -18.79 -10.85 -0.43
C SER A 74 -19.27 -10.93 -1.88
N ASP A 75 -19.64 -12.13 -2.31
CA ASP A 75 -20.65 -12.51 -3.32
C ASP A 75 -20.86 -11.65 -4.58
N LYS A 76 -19.85 -10.93 -5.05
CA LYS A 76 -19.82 -10.30 -6.38
C LYS A 76 -18.40 -10.29 -6.95
N VAL A 77 -17.74 -11.44 -6.98
CA VAL A 77 -16.68 -11.65 -7.97
C VAL A 77 -17.43 -11.93 -9.27
N MET A 78 -17.51 -10.93 -10.14
CA MET A 78 -17.87 -11.20 -11.52
C MET A 78 -16.75 -12.10 -12.06
N PRO A 79 -17.04 -13.33 -12.54
CA PRO A 79 -16.00 -14.28 -12.95
C PRO A 79 -15.08 -13.72 -14.07
N SER A 80 -15.54 -12.67 -14.75
CA SER A 80 -14.87 -11.98 -15.85
C SER A 80 -14.36 -10.58 -15.49
N SER A 81 -14.37 -10.11 -14.24
CA SER A 81 -13.81 -8.79 -13.91
C SER A 81 -13.40 -8.66 -12.45
N PHE A 82 -12.44 -7.78 -12.17
CA PHE A 82 -12.08 -7.45 -10.80
C PHE A 82 -11.99 -5.94 -10.59
N PHE A 83 -12.33 -5.54 -9.37
CA PHE A 83 -12.23 -4.16 -8.90
C PHE A 83 -11.39 -4.14 -7.62
N LEU A 84 -10.31 -3.36 -7.63
CA LEU A 84 -9.43 -3.17 -6.49
C LEU A 84 -9.50 -1.70 -6.03
N LEU A 85 -9.71 -1.50 -4.73
CA LEU A 85 -9.60 -0.18 -4.10
C LEU A 85 -8.44 -0.21 -3.10
N GLN A 86 -7.38 0.54 -3.39
CA GLN A 86 -6.30 0.83 -2.46
C GLN A 86 -6.55 2.22 -1.86
N ARG A 87 -6.83 2.28 -0.55
CA ARG A 87 -7.06 3.52 0.19
C ARG A 87 -5.90 3.79 1.14
N PHE A 88 -5.26 4.94 0.97
CA PHE A 88 -4.32 5.50 1.94
C PHE A 88 -5.03 6.60 2.74
N PHE A 89 -5.18 6.39 4.04
CA PHE A 89 -5.81 7.34 4.96
C PHE A 89 -4.76 7.99 5.84
N LEU A 90 -4.68 9.33 5.78
CA LEU A 90 -3.81 10.15 6.60
C LEU A 90 -4.66 11.10 7.44
N ARG A 91 -4.51 11.04 8.75
CA ARG A 91 -5.08 11.99 9.69
C ARG A 91 -3.94 12.61 10.49
N VAL A 92 -3.94 13.94 10.53
CA VAL A 92 -3.06 14.72 11.40
C VAL A 92 -3.96 15.49 12.35
N ASP A 93 -3.90 15.14 13.63
CA ASP A 93 -4.80 15.69 14.66
C ASP A 93 -4.69 17.22 14.71
N GLY A 94 -5.83 17.89 14.61
CA GLY A 94 -5.94 19.35 14.61
C GLY A 94 -5.48 20.04 13.32
N VAL A 95 -4.95 19.33 12.32
CA VAL A 95 -4.41 19.93 11.09
C VAL A 95 -5.27 19.58 9.88
N LEU A 96 -5.22 18.34 9.40
CA LEU A 96 -5.94 17.92 8.19
C LEU A 96 -6.24 16.43 8.18
N ILE A 97 -7.21 16.07 7.35
CA ILE A 97 -7.49 14.68 6.96
C ILE A 97 -7.36 14.59 5.44
N ARG A 98 -6.61 13.60 4.97
CA ARG A 98 -6.38 13.31 3.56
C ARG A 98 -6.62 11.83 3.26
N ILE A 99 -7.31 11.57 2.16
CA ILE A 99 -7.50 10.25 1.59
C ILE A 99 -6.95 10.25 0.17
N ASN A 100 -6.06 9.30 -0.11
CA ASN A 100 -5.66 8.97 -1.47
C ASN A 100 -6.24 7.61 -1.83
N ASP A 101 -7.16 7.58 -2.80
CA ASP A 101 -7.76 6.36 -3.31
C ASP A 101 -7.20 6.05 -4.70
N THR A 102 -6.67 4.84 -4.87
CA THR A 102 -6.34 4.25 -6.17
C THR A 102 -7.32 3.13 -6.45
N ARG A 103 -8.17 3.31 -7.46
CA ARG A 103 -9.12 2.33 -7.95
C ARG A 103 -8.58 1.71 -9.22
N VAL A 104 -8.57 0.38 -9.28
CA VAL A 104 -8.18 -0.36 -10.47
C VAL A 104 -9.34 -1.24 -10.89
N TYR A 105 -9.75 -1.12 -12.13
CA TYR A 105 -10.76 -1.97 -12.75
C TYR A 105 -10.17 -2.73 -13.92
N TYR A 106 -10.47 -4.02 -13.97
CA TYR A 106 -10.12 -4.90 -15.07
C TYR A 106 -11.32 -5.74 -15.47
N GLU A 107 -11.44 -6.01 -16.75
CA GLU A 107 -12.44 -6.89 -17.34
C GLU A 107 -11.75 -7.85 -18.30
N ASP A 108 -12.14 -9.12 -18.22
CA ASP A 108 -11.61 -10.23 -19.00
C ASP A 108 -11.82 -9.99 -20.50
N GLY A 109 -10.82 -10.40 -21.28
CA GLY A 109 -10.76 -10.11 -22.71
C GLY A 109 -10.25 -8.71 -23.07
N LYS A 110 -10.03 -7.80 -22.11
CA LYS A 110 -9.32 -6.53 -22.37
C LYS A 110 -7.82 -6.69 -22.15
N ASP A 111 -7.05 -6.03 -23.00
CA ASP A 111 -5.60 -5.90 -22.92
C ASP A 111 -5.16 -4.73 -22.03
N TYR A 112 -6.09 -4.16 -21.26
CA TYR A 112 -5.81 -3.02 -20.40
C TYR A 112 -6.58 -3.05 -19.09
N MET A 113 -6.06 -2.31 -18.11
CA MET A 113 -6.71 -1.98 -16.86
C MET A 113 -6.98 -0.48 -16.79
N LEU A 114 -8.07 -0.08 -16.15
CA LEU A 114 -8.34 1.32 -15.84
C LEU A 114 -7.89 1.62 -14.42
N ARG A 115 -7.05 2.64 -14.24
CA ARG A 115 -6.60 3.13 -12.95
C ARG A 115 -7.12 4.55 -12.73
N GLU A 116 -7.91 4.74 -11.69
CA GLU A 116 -8.33 6.06 -11.21
C GLU A 116 -7.62 6.35 -9.88
N PHE A 117 -6.82 7.42 -9.85
CA PHE A 117 -6.24 7.97 -8.64
C PHE A 117 -7.02 9.21 -8.23
N SER A 118 -7.37 9.32 -6.95
CA SER A 118 -8.02 10.50 -6.39
C SER A 118 -7.42 10.91 -5.05
N THR A 119 -7.24 12.21 -4.86
CA THR A 119 -6.86 12.81 -3.56
C THR A 119 -8.04 13.64 -3.07
N ARG A 120 -8.52 13.31 -1.87
CA ARG A 120 -9.51 14.08 -1.14
C ARG A 120 -8.88 14.62 0.13
N GLU A 121 -9.04 15.91 0.41
CA GLU A 121 -8.47 16.50 1.62
C GLU A 121 -9.24 17.73 2.10
N ASN A 122 -9.31 17.87 3.42
CA ASN A 122 -9.76 19.08 4.09
C ASN A 122 -8.93 19.33 5.35
N THR A 123 -8.81 20.59 5.73
CA THR A 123 -8.32 20.96 7.06
C THR A 123 -9.37 20.62 8.12
N ILE A 124 -8.94 20.34 9.36
CA ILE A 124 -9.90 20.06 10.46
C ILE A 124 -10.83 21.27 10.69
N THR A 125 -10.34 22.49 10.40
CA THR A 125 -11.14 23.71 10.47
C THR A 125 -12.31 23.74 9.49
N GLU A 126 -12.17 23.12 8.31
CA GLU A 126 -13.24 23.00 7.31
C GLU A 126 -14.22 21.88 7.67
N LEU A 127 -13.80 20.90 8.48
CA LEU A 127 -14.61 19.74 8.87
C LEU A 127 -15.40 19.95 10.17
N LYS A 128 -15.34 21.13 10.81
CA LYS A 128 -15.98 21.43 12.11
C LYS A 128 -17.47 21.07 12.20
N ASN A 129 -18.18 21.05 11.08
CA ASN A 129 -19.61 20.71 11.02
C ASN A 129 -19.88 19.19 11.09
N ILE A 130 -18.84 18.37 11.07
CA ILE A 130 -18.92 16.91 11.07
C ILE A 130 -18.54 16.39 12.46
N PRO A 131 -19.29 15.44 13.04
CA PRO A 131 -18.95 14.90 14.35
C PRO A 131 -17.57 14.22 14.34
N ALA A 132 -16.78 14.43 15.38
CA ALA A 132 -15.41 13.91 15.48
C ALA A 132 -15.31 12.38 15.38
N ALA A 133 -16.40 11.65 15.65
CA ALA A 133 -16.49 10.21 15.47
C ALA A 133 -16.28 9.77 14.01
N PHE A 134 -16.64 10.62 13.04
CA PHE A 134 -16.42 10.32 11.63
C PHE A 134 -14.93 10.39 11.26
N TYR A 135 -14.11 11.16 12.00
CA TYR A 135 -12.68 11.32 11.70
C TYR A 135 -11.86 10.04 11.92
N THR A 136 -12.43 9.01 12.57
CA THR A 136 -11.76 7.73 12.79
C THR A 136 -12.05 6.69 11.72
N ASP A 137 -13.18 6.79 11.01
CA ASP A 137 -13.54 5.82 9.97
C ASP A 137 -13.24 6.38 8.56
N PRO A 138 -12.26 5.81 7.83
CA PRO A 138 -11.93 6.25 6.47
C PRO A 138 -13.09 6.14 5.48
N ASN A 139 -14.04 5.23 5.67
CA ASN A 139 -15.16 5.04 4.75
C ASN A 139 -16.21 6.13 4.90
N GLU A 140 -16.51 6.48 6.15
CA GLU A 140 -17.48 7.50 6.50
C GLU A 140 -16.93 8.90 6.14
N ILE A 141 -15.70 9.21 6.57
CA ILE A 141 -15.12 10.54 6.32
C ILE A 141 -14.86 10.83 4.84
N ALA A 142 -14.60 9.79 4.02
CA ALA A 142 -14.31 9.95 2.60
C ALA A 142 -15.41 10.71 1.83
N GLN A 143 -16.67 10.57 2.24
CA GLN A 143 -17.80 11.24 1.59
C GLN A 143 -17.82 12.75 1.86
N HIS A 144 -17.24 13.16 2.99
CA HIS A 144 -17.20 14.54 3.42
C HIS A 144 -15.92 15.28 2.97
N LEU A 145 -14.89 14.54 2.56
CA LEU A 145 -13.66 15.14 2.06
C LEU A 145 -13.81 15.67 0.63
N THR A 146 -13.34 16.90 0.43
CA THR A 146 -13.33 17.61 -0.83
C THR A 146 -12.30 16.98 -1.76
N LEU A 147 -12.75 16.62 -2.96
CA LEU A 147 -11.88 16.09 -4.01
C LEU A 147 -10.97 17.20 -4.55
N ARG A 148 -9.66 17.04 -4.43
CA ARG A 148 -8.65 17.98 -4.95
C ARG A 148 -8.11 17.55 -6.29
N VAL A 149 -7.79 16.26 -6.40
CA VAL A 149 -7.15 15.69 -7.59
C VAL A 149 -7.90 14.45 -8.00
N THR A 150 -8.08 14.28 -9.30
CA THR A 150 -8.48 13.03 -9.93
C THR A 150 -7.67 12.84 -11.19
N LYS A 151 -7.14 11.64 -11.37
CA LYS A 151 -6.39 11.24 -12.55
C LYS A 151 -6.87 9.86 -12.98
N CYS A 152 -7.29 9.74 -14.23
CA CYS A 152 -7.68 8.46 -14.81
C CYS A 152 -6.64 8.07 -15.85
N GLU A 153 -6.19 6.82 -15.81
CA GLU A 153 -5.14 6.27 -16.66
C GLU A 153 -5.60 4.92 -17.21
N LYS A 154 -5.29 4.68 -18.48
CA LYS A 154 -5.37 3.37 -19.10
C LYS A 154 -4.00 2.71 -18.98
N LEU A 155 -3.93 1.54 -18.35
CA LEU A 155 -2.72 0.76 -18.18
C LEU A 155 -2.78 -0.43 -19.13
N GLU A 156 -2.05 -0.36 -20.24
CA GLU A 156 -1.91 -1.50 -21.16
C GLU A 156 -1.17 -2.64 -20.44
N LEU A 157 -1.66 -3.86 -20.60
CA LEU A 157 -1.03 -5.06 -20.07
C LEU A 157 0.11 -5.48 -21.01
N PRO A 158 1.23 -5.97 -20.46
CA PRO A 158 2.30 -6.51 -21.29
C PRO A 158 1.75 -7.68 -22.11
N VAL A 159 2.02 -7.67 -23.41
CA VAL A 159 1.70 -8.79 -24.30
C VAL A 159 2.43 -10.01 -23.76
N MET A 160 1.71 -10.95 -23.16
CA MET A 160 2.30 -12.24 -22.82
C MET A 160 2.52 -13.00 -24.13
N HIS A 161 3.75 -12.99 -24.63
CA HIS A 161 4.18 -13.98 -25.59
C HIS A 161 4.03 -15.34 -24.92
N ARG A 162 2.97 -16.08 -25.27
CA ARG A 162 2.92 -17.51 -24.98
C ARG A 162 4.04 -18.12 -25.80
N GLU A 163 5.16 -18.45 -25.16
CA GLU A 163 6.09 -19.38 -25.76
C GLU A 163 5.29 -20.65 -26.08
N PRO A 164 5.32 -21.15 -27.33
CA PRO A 164 4.63 -22.38 -27.66
C PRO A 164 5.16 -23.46 -26.73
N SER A 165 4.27 -24.04 -25.93
CA SER A 165 4.53 -25.28 -25.22
C SER A 165 5.12 -26.26 -26.22
N VAL A 166 6.39 -26.64 -26.03
CA VAL A 166 7.08 -27.64 -26.82
C VAL A 166 6.12 -28.84 -26.90
N SER A 167 5.64 -29.11 -28.12
CA SER A 167 4.77 -30.24 -28.38
C SER A 167 5.47 -31.50 -27.88
N GLU A 168 4.73 -32.33 -27.16
CA GLU A 168 5.10 -33.71 -26.90
C GLU A 168 5.55 -34.38 -28.20
N ALA A 169 6.86 -34.55 -28.32
CA ALA A 169 7.47 -35.52 -29.22
C ALA A 169 7.90 -36.67 -28.31
N ILE A 170 7.09 -37.73 -28.30
CA ILE A 170 7.44 -39.16 -28.47
C ILE A 170 6.12 -39.93 -28.50
#